data_AF-A0A356IVR3-F1
#
_entry.id   AF-A0A356IVR3-F1
#
_cell.length_a   1.000
_cell.length_b   1.000
_cell.length_c   1.000
_cell.angle_alpha   90.00
_cell.angle_beta   90.00
_cell.angle_gamma   90.00
#
_symmetry.space_group_name_H-M   'P 1'
#
loop_
_entity.id
_entity.type
_entity.pdbx_description
1 polymer ?
#
loop_
_entity_poly.entity_id
_entity_poly.type
_entity_poly.pdbx_seq_one_letter_code
_entity_poly.pdbx_strand_id
1 'polypeptide(L)'
;MLMRRSGLLLASICLFASIPAVAQTSALGKELTPYGAELKGNEAGTIPPWTGGLTPDQMPALQDKLENPFEKEKPLFTINAANLAQYRDQLSPGQRALLERYPDSYALPVYPSHRTAAAPQWVYDNIARNHGSARLVNEGNGIEQAVGGVPFPVPLNAQGEV
;
A
#
# COMPACT_ATOMS: atom_id res chain seq x y z
N MET A 1 2.62 -58.59 -50.87
CA MET A 1 3.65 -59.36 -50.13
C MET A 1 3.96 -58.59 -48.85
N LEU A 2 3.68 -59.22 -47.69
CA LEU A 2 4.28 -59.02 -46.35
C LEU A 2 4.60 -57.58 -45.87
N MET A 3 3.86 -57.04 -44.89
CA MET A 3 4.05 -57.15 -43.43
C MET A 3 4.97 -56.08 -42.78
N ARG A 4 4.34 -55.26 -41.92
CA ARG A 4 4.66 -55.06 -40.48
C ARG A 4 5.90 -54.21 -40.13
N ARG A 5 5.70 -53.10 -39.39
CA ARG A 5 6.07 -52.94 -37.95
C ARG A 5 6.10 -51.47 -37.46
N SER A 6 5.53 -51.26 -36.26
CA SER A 6 5.96 -50.32 -35.20
C SER A 6 5.83 -48.82 -35.51
N GLY A 7 4.93 -48.06 -34.89
CA GLY A 7 4.76 -47.91 -33.43
C GLY A 7 5.68 -46.79 -32.92
N LEU A 8 5.24 -45.53 -33.02
CA LEU A 8 5.88 -44.40 -32.37
C LEU A 8 4.83 -43.68 -31.50
N LEU A 9 4.94 -43.86 -30.18
CA LEU A 9 4.26 -43.07 -29.17
C LEU A 9 4.68 -41.60 -29.33
N LEU A 10 3.72 -40.71 -29.54
CA LEU A 10 3.93 -39.27 -29.40
C LEU A 10 3.76 -38.91 -27.92
N ALA A 11 4.88 -38.83 -27.19
CA ALA A 11 4.89 -38.39 -25.80
C ALA A 11 4.60 -36.87 -25.75
N SER A 12 3.43 -36.51 -25.25
CA SER A 12 3.04 -35.13 -25.00
C SER A 12 3.83 -34.60 -23.79
N ILE A 13 4.88 -33.83 -24.04
CA ILE A 13 5.58 -33.07 -22.99
C ILE A 13 4.71 -31.85 -22.69
N CYS A 14 3.89 -31.93 -21.64
CA CYS A 14 3.33 -30.75 -21.01
C CYS A 14 4.46 -30.05 -20.25
N LEU A 15 5.13 -29.12 -20.93
CA LEU A 15 6.03 -28.17 -20.29
C LEU A 15 5.14 -27.20 -19.49
N PHE A 16 4.99 -27.42 -18.19
CA PHE A 16 4.54 -26.36 -17.28
C PHE A 16 5.63 -25.29 -17.31
N ALA A 17 5.45 -24.27 -18.13
CA ALA A 17 6.26 -23.06 -18.07
C ALA A 17 5.95 -22.38 -16.74
N SER A 18 6.76 -22.66 -15.72
CA SER A 18 6.87 -21.79 -14.55
C SER A 18 7.27 -20.44 -15.11
N ILE A 19 6.33 -19.49 -15.14
CA ILE A 19 6.62 -18.11 -15.54
C ILE A 19 7.73 -17.66 -14.58
N PRO A 20 8.97 -17.41 -15.06
CA PRO A 20 9.96 -16.80 -14.20
C PRO A 20 9.38 -15.44 -13.85
N ALA A 21 9.16 -15.20 -12.55
CA ALA A 21 8.80 -13.88 -12.05
C ALA A 21 9.80 -12.91 -12.67
N VAL A 22 9.29 -12.08 -13.57
CA VAL A 22 10.07 -11.07 -14.27
C VAL A 22 10.85 -10.34 -13.20
N ALA A 23 12.17 -10.20 -13.41
CA ALA A 23 12.98 -9.28 -12.66
C ALA A 23 12.42 -7.87 -12.88
N GLN A 24 11.36 -7.52 -12.15
CA GLN A 24 10.84 -6.18 -12.08
C GLN A 24 11.96 -5.36 -11.45
N THR A 25 12.62 -4.56 -12.27
CA THR A 25 13.43 -3.43 -11.84
C THR A 25 12.59 -2.64 -10.85
N SER A 26 12.81 -2.82 -9.55
CA SER A 26 11.79 -2.48 -8.56
C SER A 26 11.50 -0.98 -8.59
N ALA A 27 10.25 -0.62 -8.88
CA ALA A 27 9.75 0.74 -8.67
C ALA A 27 9.84 1.15 -7.18
N LEU A 28 9.96 0.16 -6.28
CA LEU A 28 10.23 0.32 -4.85
C LEU A 28 11.47 1.19 -4.62
N GLY A 29 11.31 2.21 -3.78
CA GLY A 29 12.35 3.18 -3.43
C GLY A 29 12.58 4.27 -4.48
N LYS A 30 11.88 4.24 -5.62
CA LYS A 30 11.96 5.27 -6.67
C LYS A 30 10.63 5.97 -6.87
N GLU A 31 9.65 5.25 -7.38
CA GLU A 31 8.28 5.73 -7.65
C GLU A 31 7.33 5.26 -6.56
N LEU A 32 7.61 4.11 -5.96
CA LEU A 32 6.87 3.55 -4.85
C LEU A 32 7.68 3.66 -3.57
N THR A 33 7.00 3.76 -2.44
CA THR A 33 7.60 3.56 -1.12
C THR A 33 8.15 2.13 -1.02
N PRO A 34 8.98 1.82 -0.02
CA PRO A 34 9.42 0.44 0.23
C PRO A 34 8.26 -0.54 0.46
N TYR A 35 7.07 -0.05 0.83
CA TYR A 35 5.85 -0.86 1.00
C TYR A 35 5.05 -1.04 -0.29
N GLY A 36 5.46 -0.42 -1.41
CA GLY A 36 4.75 -0.50 -2.69
C GLY A 36 3.64 0.54 -2.90
N ALA A 37 3.47 1.50 -1.98
CA ALA A 37 2.52 2.59 -2.15
C ALA A 37 3.11 3.74 -3.00
N GLU A 38 2.29 4.59 -3.61
CA GLU A 38 2.73 5.81 -4.28
C GLU A 38 3.67 6.64 -3.38
N LEU A 39 4.85 7.00 -3.87
CA LEU A 39 5.82 7.78 -3.11
C LEU A 39 5.48 9.28 -3.15
N LYS A 40 4.98 9.77 -4.29
CA LYS A 40 4.70 11.20 -4.48
C LYS A 40 3.53 11.66 -3.62
N GLY A 41 3.49 12.98 -3.44
CA GLY A 41 2.29 13.66 -2.95
C GLY A 41 1.21 13.73 -4.04
N ASN A 42 0.03 14.22 -3.70
CA ASN A 42 -1.00 14.46 -4.71
C ASN A 42 -0.75 15.77 -5.46
N GLU A 43 -1.34 15.91 -6.66
CA GLU A 43 -1.20 17.11 -7.49
C GLU A 43 -1.74 18.37 -6.81
N ALA A 44 -2.76 18.23 -5.96
CA ALA A 44 -3.32 19.34 -5.18
C ALA A 44 -2.40 19.85 -4.06
N GLY A 45 -1.30 19.16 -3.75
CA GLY A 45 -0.36 19.54 -2.70
C GLY A 45 -0.88 19.39 -1.27
N THR A 46 -2.05 18.77 -1.07
CA THR A 46 -2.65 18.55 0.25
C THR A 46 -2.14 17.28 0.95
N ILE A 47 -1.54 16.36 0.18
CA ILE A 47 -0.86 15.17 0.67
C ILE A 47 0.62 15.30 0.30
N PRO A 48 1.54 15.35 1.28
CA PRO A 48 2.96 15.48 0.98
C PRO A 48 3.55 14.17 0.40
N PRO A 49 4.70 14.23 -0.30
CA PRO A 49 5.45 13.04 -0.64
C PRO A 49 5.89 12.30 0.62
N TRP A 50 6.05 10.98 0.52
CA TRP A 50 6.64 10.20 1.61
C TRP A 50 8.16 10.33 1.58
N THR A 51 8.74 10.76 2.70
CA THR A 51 10.18 11.04 2.82
C THR A 51 10.88 10.17 3.87
N GLY A 52 10.31 9.02 4.23
CA GLY A 52 10.85 8.11 5.25
C GLY A 52 9.93 7.84 6.45
N GLY A 53 8.86 8.63 6.59
CA GLY A 53 8.00 8.60 7.78
C GLY A 53 8.63 9.30 8.99
N LEU A 54 8.05 9.13 10.18
CA LEU A 54 8.59 9.67 11.42
C LEU A 54 9.67 8.74 11.97
N THR A 55 10.86 9.29 12.18
CA THR A 55 11.98 8.59 12.83
C THR A 55 11.95 8.81 14.35
N PRO A 56 12.60 7.93 15.15
CA PRO A 56 12.59 8.06 16.60
C PRO A 56 13.08 9.43 17.14
N ASP A 57 13.98 10.11 16.42
CA ASP A 57 14.47 11.45 16.75
C ASP A 57 13.45 12.58 16.48
N GLN A 58 12.45 12.31 15.62
CA GLN A 58 11.36 13.24 15.31
C GLN A 58 10.12 12.99 16.19
N MET A 59 10.09 11.85 16.87
CA MET A 59 9.03 11.51 17.81
C MET A 59 9.36 12.11 19.18
N PRO A 60 8.35 12.62 19.90
CA PRO A 60 8.53 12.90 21.31
C PRO A 60 8.97 11.62 22.03
N ALA A 61 9.79 11.76 23.07
CA ALA A 61 10.29 10.62 23.82
C ALA A 61 9.11 9.77 24.30
N LEU A 62 9.14 8.48 24.01
CA LEU A 62 8.19 7.53 24.58
C LEU A 62 8.46 7.44 26.08
N GLN A 63 7.71 8.24 26.84
CA GLN A 63 7.65 8.16 28.30
C GLN A 63 6.52 7.18 28.68
N ASP A 64 5.75 7.50 29.73
CA ASP A 64 4.69 6.64 30.24
C ASP A 64 3.41 6.64 29.36
N LYS A 65 3.36 7.46 28.32
CA LYS A 65 2.22 7.60 27.39
C LYS A 65 2.67 7.83 25.95
N LEU A 66 1.79 7.49 25.02
CA LEU A 66 1.94 7.87 23.61
C LEU A 66 1.69 9.38 23.49
N GLU A 67 2.70 10.11 23.00
CA GLU A 67 2.63 11.56 22.80
C GLU A 67 2.24 11.91 21.36
N ASN A 68 1.56 13.05 21.19
CA ASN A 68 1.19 13.56 19.87
C ASN A 68 2.35 14.37 19.26
N PRO A 69 3.00 13.91 18.16
CA PRO A 69 4.08 14.66 17.52
C PRO A 69 3.61 16.00 16.94
N PHE A 70 2.31 16.21 16.76
CA PHE A 70 1.71 17.41 16.18
C PHE A 70 0.85 18.21 17.18
N GLU A 71 1.14 18.13 18.48
CA GLU A 71 0.32 18.77 19.53
C GLU A 71 0.07 20.27 19.31
N LYS A 72 1.04 20.98 18.70
CA LYS A 72 0.98 22.43 18.47
C LYS A 72 0.33 22.81 17.14
N GLU A 73 -0.11 21.82 16.35
CA GLU A 73 -0.70 22.05 15.05
C GLU A 73 -2.11 22.66 15.19
N LYS A 74 -2.42 23.59 14.30
CA LYS A 74 -3.73 24.25 14.25
C LYS A 74 -4.49 23.76 13.01
N PRO A 75 -5.83 23.74 13.06
CA PRO A 75 -6.61 23.45 11.87
C PRO A 75 -6.28 24.44 10.74
N LEU A 76 -6.18 23.93 9.52
CA LEU A 76 -6.14 24.73 8.30
C LEU A 76 -7.45 25.49 8.12
N PHE A 77 -8.56 24.81 8.39
CA PHE A 77 -9.92 25.35 8.40
C PHE A 77 -10.83 24.40 9.17
N THR A 78 -12.08 24.84 9.40
CA THR A 78 -13.09 24.03 10.06
C THR A 78 -14.33 23.95 9.17
N ILE A 79 -14.80 22.73 8.93
CA ILE A 79 -16.08 22.49 8.25
C ILE A 79 -17.19 22.47 9.30
N ASN A 80 -18.23 23.25 9.09
CA ASN A 80 -19.40 23.36 9.95
C ASN A 80 -20.68 23.42 9.09
N ALA A 81 -21.85 23.58 9.71
CA ALA A 81 -23.11 23.67 8.97
C ALA A 81 -23.15 24.86 7.98
N ALA A 82 -22.48 25.98 8.31
CA ALA A 82 -22.51 27.20 7.49
C ALA A 82 -21.76 27.05 6.16
N ASN A 83 -20.72 26.22 6.11
CA ASN A 83 -19.94 25.97 4.88
C ASN A 83 -20.09 24.54 4.32
N LEU A 84 -21.02 23.75 4.85
CA LEU A 84 -21.27 22.37 4.42
C LEU A 84 -21.42 22.23 2.90
N ALA A 85 -22.15 23.16 2.26
CA ALA A 85 -22.36 23.14 0.82
C ALA A 85 -21.05 23.19 0.01
N GLN A 86 -20.02 23.88 0.50
CA GLN A 86 -18.71 24.00 -0.16
C GLN A 86 -17.93 22.69 -0.14
N TYR A 87 -18.12 21.84 0.89
CA TYR A 87 -17.32 20.64 1.13
C TYR A 87 -18.10 19.34 0.96
N ARG A 88 -19.34 19.41 0.47
CA ARG A 88 -20.30 18.28 0.46
C ARG A 88 -19.74 17.01 -0.18
N ASP A 89 -18.96 17.16 -1.24
CA ASP A 89 -18.40 16.06 -2.02
C ASP A 89 -17.14 15.45 -1.38
N GLN A 90 -16.59 16.11 -0.35
CA GLN A 90 -15.45 15.62 0.44
C GLN A 90 -15.90 14.93 1.74
N LEU A 91 -17.20 14.91 2.03
CA LEU A 91 -17.76 14.39 3.26
C LEU A 91 -18.54 13.11 3.01
N SER A 92 -18.44 12.16 3.94
CA SER A 92 -19.31 10.98 3.94
C SER A 92 -20.76 11.36 4.24
N PRO A 93 -21.75 10.54 3.85
CA PRO A 93 -23.15 10.78 4.22
C PRO A 93 -23.36 10.97 5.73
N GLY A 94 -22.63 10.21 6.56
CA GLY A 94 -22.70 10.33 8.02
C GLY A 94 -22.17 11.67 8.54
N GLN A 95 -21.05 12.17 8.00
CA GLN A 95 -20.50 13.47 8.37
C GLN A 95 -21.47 14.61 8.01
N ARG A 96 -22.07 14.56 6.82
CA ARG A 96 -23.08 15.55 6.39
C ARG A 96 -24.29 15.52 7.33
N ALA A 97 -24.81 14.35 7.64
CA ALA A 97 -25.95 14.20 8.54
C ALA A 97 -25.66 14.72 9.95
N LEU A 98 -24.44 14.54 10.48
CA LEU A 98 -24.06 15.10 11.77
C LEU A 98 -23.98 16.63 11.76
N LEU A 99 -23.43 17.22 10.69
CA LEU A 99 -23.36 18.68 10.53
C LEU A 99 -24.75 19.31 10.39
N GLU A 100 -25.67 18.64 9.69
CA GLU A 100 -27.07 19.09 9.55
C GLU A 100 -27.86 18.94 10.86
N ARG A 101 -27.64 17.84 11.60
CA ARG A 101 -28.37 17.54 12.84
C ARG A 101 -27.89 18.37 14.03
N TYR A 102 -26.61 18.73 14.06
CA TYR A 102 -25.97 19.44 15.17
C TYR A 102 -25.22 20.69 14.69
N PRO A 103 -25.91 21.66 14.07
CA PRO A 103 -25.27 22.77 13.38
C PRO A 103 -24.47 23.70 14.30
N ASP A 104 -24.85 23.79 15.58
CA ASP A 104 -24.25 24.70 16.56
C ASP A 104 -23.12 24.06 17.40
N SER A 105 -23.01 22.73 17.39
CA SER A 105 -22.10 21.99 18.30
C SER A 105 -21.18 20.99 17.61
N TYR A 106 -21.45 20.64 16.35
CA TYR A 106 -20.62 19.74 15.58
C TYR A 106 -19.84 20.49 14.50
N ALA A 107 -18.53 20.25 14.47
CA ALA A 107 -17.63 20.81 13.47
C ALA A 107 -16.47 19.85 13.24
N LEU A 108 -15.92 19.88 12.03
CA LEU A 108 -14.79 19.07 11.60
C LEU A 108 -13.58 19.97 11.38
N PRO A 109 -12.65 20.07 12.35
CA PRO A 109 -11.38 20.74 12.11
C PRO A 109 -10.54 19.90 11.14
N VAL A 110 -10.06 20.54 10.08
CA VAL A 110 -9.21 19.91 9.06
C VAL A 110 -7.77 20.33 9.29
N TYR A 111 -6.88 19.37 9.40
CA TYR A 111 -5.45 19.57 9.66
C TYR A 111 -4.61 19.20 8.42
N PRO A 112 -3.35 19.64 8.35
CA PRO A 112 -2.41 19.17 7.34
C PRO A 112 -2.26 17.65 7.35
N SER A 113 -2.06 17.06 6.17
CA SER A 113 -1.80 15.62 6.05
C SER A 113 -0.33 15.33 6.34
N HIS A 114 -0.07 14.28 7.13
CA HIS A 114 1.28 13.78 7.41
C HIS A 114 1.39 12.31 7.00
N ARG A 115 2.47 11.94 6.30
CA ARG A 115 2.79 10.54 5.97
C ARG A 115 3.83 10.01 6.95
N THR A 116 3.38 9.65 8.15
CA THR A 116 4.25 9.32 9.30
C THR A 116 4.68 7.87 9.39
N ALA A 117 4.05 6.96 8.66
CA ALA A 117 4.36 5.54 8.73
C ALA A 117 5.82 5.28 8.32
N ALA A 118 6.55 4.64 9.24
CA ALA A 118 7.93 4.20 9.07
C ALA A 118 8.08 2.77 9.62
N ALA A 119 9.03 2.02 9.09
CA ALA A 119 9.44 0.72 9.60
C ALA A 119 10.97 0.65 9.72
N PRO A 120 11.50 -0.23 10.58
CA PRO A 120 12.94 -0.50 10.62
C PRO A 120 13.47 -0.96 9.25
N GLN A 121 14.72 -0.63 8.96
CA GLN A 121 15.34 -0.93 7.66
C GLN A 121 15.24 -2.41 7.26
N TRP A 122 15.39 -3.34 8.21
CA TRP A 122 15.28 -4.77 7.93
C TRP A 122 13.93 -5.18 7.34
N VAL A 123 12.84 -4.47 7.68
CA VAL A 123 11.51 -4.71 7.10
C VAL A 123 11.52 -4.32 5.63
N TYR A 124 12.08 -3.17 5.29
CA TYR A 124 12.20 -2.70 3.91
C TYR A 124 13.08 -3.64 3.07
N ASP A 125 14.21 -4.08 3.62
CA ASP A 125 15.12 -5.01 2.94
C ASP A 125 14.43 -6.36 2.69
N ASN A 126 13.62 -6.83 3.64
CA ASN A 126 12.83 -8.04 3.48
C ASN A 126 11.73 -7.87 2.45
N ILE A 127 11.02 -6.73 2.42
CA ILE A 127 10.01 -6.46 1.39
C ILE A 127 10.64 -6.47 0.00
N ALA A 128 11.79 -5.82 -0.17
CA ALA A 128 12.53 -5.83 -1.43
C ALA A 128 12.97 -7.25 -1.83
N ARG A 129 13.38 -8.09 -0.87
CA ARG A 129 13.69 -9.50 -1.12
C ARG A 129 12.44 -10.27 -1.55
N ASN A 130 11.36 -10.15 -0.79
CA ASN A 130 10.10 -10.84 -1.02
C ASN A 130 9.54 -10.51 -2.41
N HIS A 131 9.66 -9.27 -2.86
CA HIS A 131 9.25 -8.87 -4.20
C HIS A 131 9.89 -9.73 -5.31
N GLY A 132 11.14 -10.15 -5.14
CA GLY A 132 11.81 -11.05 -6.10
C GLY A 132 11.56 -12.54 -5.85
N SER A 133 11.37 -12.95 -4.59
CA SER A 133 11.38 -14.36 -4.19
C SER A 133 10.02 -14.94 -3.85
N ALA A 134 9.08 -14.16 -3.32
CA ALA A 134 7.81 -14.66 -2.79
C ALA A 134 6.97 -15.33 -3.90
N ARG A 135 6.35 -16.46 -3.55
CA ARG A 135 5.46 -17.21 -4.46
C ARG A 135 4.24 -17.68 -3.69
N LEU A 136 3.10 -17.70 -4.39
CA LEU A 136 1.91 -18.41 -3.91
C LEU A 136 2.12 -19.92 -4.13
N VAL A 137 1.70 -20.70 -3.15
CA VAL A 137 1.69 -22.18 -3.21
C VAL A 137 0.30 -22.69 -2.80
N ASN A 138 0.07 -24.00 -2.94
CA ASN A 138 -1.20 -24.65 -2.58
C ASN A 138 -2.42 -23.94 -3.19
N GLU A 139 -2.35 -23.64 -4.49
CA GLU A 139 -3.43 -22.95 -5.23
C GLU A 139 -3.80 -21.57 -4.63
N GLY A 140 -2.82 -20.88 -4.03
CA GLY A 140 -3.02 -19.56 -3.41
C GLY A 140 -3.34 -19.61 -1.92
N ASN A 141 -3.47 -20.80 -1.32
CA ASN A 141 -3.70 -20.97 0.12
C ASN A 141 -2.41 -20.92 0.96
N GLY A 142 -1.25 -20.69 0.34
CA GLY A 142 0.02 -20.55 1.04
C GLY A 142 0.97 -19.56 0.35
N ILE A 143 1.96 -19.10 1.12
CA ILE A 143 3.04 -18.22 0.66
C ILE A 143 4.36 -18.87 1.05
N GLU A 144 5.27 -18.99 0.10
CA GLU A 144 6.65 -19.42 0.33
C GLU A 144 7.65 -18.36 -0.11
N GLN A 145 8.89 -18.51 0.37
CA GLN A 145 10.02 -17.62 0.07
C GLN A 145 9.74 -16.13 0.37
N ALA A 146 8.88 -15.87 1.34
CA ALA A 146 8.66 -14.57 1.95
C ALA A 146 9.09 -14.61 3.41
N VAL A 147 9.77 -13.57 3.87
CA VAL A 147 10.19 -13.42 5.26
C VAL A 147 9.83 -12.02 5.74
N GLY A 148 9.39 -11.93 6.99
CA GLY A 148 9.01 -10.71 7.73
C GLY A 148 8.88 -9.43 6.91
N GLY A 149 7.65 -9.02 6.58
CA GLY A 149 7.36 -7.88 5.72
C GLY A 149 6.22 -8.21 4.76
N VAL A 150 5.91 -7.31 3.83
CA VAL A 150 4.93 -7.53 2.77
C VAL A 150 5.47 -8.54 1.74
N PRO A 151 4.76 -9.64 1.46
CA PRO A 151 5.20 -10.64 0.47
C PRO A 151 5.13 -10.14 -0.97
N PHE A 152 4.05 -9.45 -1.33
CA PHE A 152 3.78 -8.95 -2.67
C PHE A 152 3.53 -7.43 -2.61
N PRO A 153 4.58 -6.60 -2.48
CA PRO A 153 4.43 -5.15 -2.34
C PRO A 153 3.92 -4.50 -3.62
N VAL A 154 4.14 -5.13 -4.78
CA VAL A 154 3.56 -4.75 -6.07
C VAL A 154 2.76 -5.97 -6.54
N PRO A 155 1.51 -6.14 -6.09
CA PRO A 155 0.71 -7.28 -6.47
C PRO A 155 0.42 -7.23 -7.97
N LEU A 156 0.34 -8.40 -8.60
CA LEU A 156 -0.09 -8.52 -9.98
C LEU A 156 -1.47 -9.18 -10.03
N ASN A 157 -2.32 -8.72 -10.94
CA ASN A 157 -3.55 -9.40 -11.31
C ASN A 157 -3.25 -10.71 -12.08
N ALA A 158 -4.30 -11.46 -12.45
CA ALA A 158 -4.17 -12.74 -13.14
C ALA A 158 -3.50 -12.62 -14.54
N GLN A 159 -3.47 -11.42 -15.11
CA GLN A 159 -2.87 -11.09 -16.40
C GLN A 159 -1.40 -10.64 -16.25
N GLY A 160 -0.89 -10.55 -15.01
CA GLY A 160 0.47 -10.09 -14.73
C GLY A 160 0.63 -8.57 -14.74
N GLU A 161 -0.47 -7.83 -14.62
CA GLU A 161 -0.48 -6.37 -14.54
C GLU A 161 -0.57 -5.92 -13.07
N VAL A 162 0.06 -4.80 -12.73
CA VAL A 162 0.00 -4.20 -11.39
C VAL A 162 -1.40 -3.65 -11.10
#